data_AF-A0A4Q1RX40-F1
#
_entry.id   AF-A0A4Q1RX40-F1
#
_cell.length_a   1.000
_cell.length_b   1.000
_cell.length_c   1.000
_cell.angle_alpha   90.00
_cell.angle_beta   90.00
_cell.angle_gamma   90.00
#
_symmetry.space_group_name_H-M   'P 1'
#
loop_
_entity.id
_entity.type
_entity.pdbx_description
1 polymer ?
#
loop_
_entity_poly.entity_id
_entity_poly.type
_entity_poly.pdbx_seq_one_letter_code
_entity_poly.pdbx_strand_id
1 'polypeptide(L)' 'MYVAGQRPTTVQDHIALVEIDLTGELMIAAAAASEDRLSPDRIDEVLEVDGESGGRGRPVPPAP' A
#
# COMPACT_ATOMS: atom_id res chain seq x y z
N MET A 1 21.31 -17.41 9.95
CA MET A 1 20.72 -16.83 8.72
C MET A 1 20.15 -18.00 7.91
N TYR A 2 18.84 -18.08 7.75
CA TYR A 2 18.22 -19.16 6.97
C TYR A 2 18.11 -18.69 5.52
N VAL A 3 18.81 -19.35 4.60
CA VAL A 3 18.67 -19.08 3.16
C VAL A 3 17.63 -20.08 2.66
N ALA A 4 16.47 -19.60 2.23
CA ALA A 4 15.45 -20.47 1.65
C ALA A 4 16.07 -21.17 0.42
N GLY A 5 16.02 -22.50 0.39
CA GLY A 5 16.52 -23.28 -0.74
C GLY A 5 15.86 -22.82 -2.04
N GLN A 6 16.64 -22.71 -3.12
CA GLN A 6 16.13 -22.28 -4.42
C GLN A 6 15.04 -23.24 -4.90
N ARG A 7 13.79 -22.81 -4.78
CA ARG A 7 12.65 -23.46 -5.43
C ARG A 7 12.68 -23.13 -6.93
N PRO A 8 12.33 -24.08 -7.80
CA PRO A 8 12.21 -23.81 -9.23
C PRO A 8 11.18 -22.70 -9.46
N THR A 9 11.52 -21.74 -10.33
CA THR A 9 10.63 -20.64 -10.68
C THR A 9 9.45 -21.16 -11.49
N THR A 10 8.27 -20.69 -11.13
CA THR A 10 7.01 -21.01 -11.79
C THR A 10 6.62 -19.90 -12.76
N VAL A 11 5.68 -20.18 -13.65
CA VAL A 11 5.06 -19.15 -14.50
C VAL A 11 4.45 -18.03 -13.63
N GLN A 12 3.92 -18.38 -12.45
CA GLN A 12 3.37 -17.41 -11.50
C GLN A 12 4.45 -16.47 -10.95
N ASP A 13 5.67 -16.96 -10.70
CA ASP A 13 6.78 -16.09 -10.26
C ASP A 13 7.14 -15.07 -11.35
N HIS A 14 7.07 -15.45 -12.63
CA HIS A 14 7.30 -14.51 -13.73
C HIS A 14 6.19 -13.47 -13.88
N ILE A 15 4.93 -13.87 -13.73
CA ILE A 15 3.79 -12.95 -13.75
C ILE A 15 3.92 -11.94 -12.61
N ALA A 16 4.22 -12.42 -11.39
CA ALA A 16 4.40 -11.57 -10.22
C ALA A 16 5.51 -10.53 -10.42
N LEU A 17 6.62 -10.90 -11.06
CA LEU A 17 7.70 -9.96 -11.37
C LEU A 17 7.23 -8.86 -12.34
N VAL A 18 6.48 -9.22 -13.38
CA VAL A 18 5.91 -8.24 -14.32
C VAL A 18 4.90 -7.32 -13.64
N GLU A 19 4.07 -7.85 -12.74
CA GLU A 19 3.11 -7.07 -11.97
C GLU A 19 3.79 -6.10 -11.00
N ILE A 20 4.91 -6.50 -10.38
CA ILE A 20 5.72 -5.63 -9.52
C ILE A 20 6.28 -4.46 -10.33
N ASP A 21 6.87 -4.74 -11.50
CA ASP A 21 7.42 -3.71 -12.37
C ASP A 21 6.32 -2.73 -12.81
N LEU A 22 5.17 -3.24 -13.25
CA LEU A 22 4.02 -2.42 -13.64
C LEU A 22 3.51 -1.57 -12.46
N THR A 23 3.42 -2.14 -11.26
CA THR A 23 2.98 -1.43 -10.05
C THR A 23 3.93 -0.28 -9.72
N GLY A 24 5.24 -0.50 -9.84
CA GLY A 24 6.26 0.54 -9.62
C GLY A 24 6.08 1.72 -10.57
N GLU A 25 5.90 1.46 -11.86
CA GLU A 25 5.66 2.49 -12.87
C GLU A 25 4.39 3.30 -12.58
N LEU A 26 3.30 2.64 -12.19
CA LEU A 26 2.03 3.30 -11.85
C LEU A 26 2.15 4.17 -10.58
N MET A 27 2.91 3.72 -9.57
CA MET A 27 3.18 4.52 -8.37
C MET A 27 3.95 5.80 -8.70
N ILE A 28 4.96 5.72 -9.57
CA ILE A 28 5.74 6.88 -10.00
C ILE A 28 4.87 7.82 -10.84
N ALA A 29 4.11 7.30 -11.78
CA ALA A 29 3.19 8.10 -12.60
C ALA A 29 2.15 8.82 -11.73
N ALA A 30 1.58 8.14 -10.74
CA ALA A 30 0.64 8.74 -9.79
C ALA A 30 1.31 9.81 -8.91
N ALA A 31 2.53 9.57 -8.43
CA ALA A 31 3.27 10.53 -7.61
C ALA A 31 3.76 11.75 -8.39
N ALA A 32 4.00 11.60 -9.70
CA ALA A 32 4.41 12.68 -10.61
C ALA A 32 3.23 13.42 -11.25
N ALA A 33 2.02 12.86 -11.18
CA ALA A 33 0.81 13.52 -11.65
C ALA A 33 0.63 14.84 -10.88
N SER A 34 0.21 15.90 -11.57
CA SER A 34 0.00 17.23 -10.99
C SER A 34 -1.30 17.34 -10.19
N GLU A 35 -1.96 16.23 -9.93
CA GLU A 35 -3.18 16.16 -9.14
C GLU A 35 -2.85 16.34 -7.65
N ASP A 36 -3.71 17.07 -6.95
CA ASP A 36 -3.58 17.20 -5.50
C ASP A 36 -3.82 15.84 -4.81
N ARG A 37 -3.23 15.67 -3.63
CA ARG A 37 -3.55 14.52 -2.78
C ARG A 37 -5.06 14.50 -2.50
N LEU A 38 -5.67 13.32 -2.61
CA LEU A 38 -7.06 13.10 -2.19
C LEU A 38 -7.25 13.55 -0.74
N SER A 39 -8.41 14.13 -0.45
CA SER A 39 -8.80 14.41 0.94
C SER A 39 -8.98 13.10 1.71
N PRO A 40 -8.80 13.10 3.05
CA PRO A 40 -9.05 11.92 3.88
C PRO A 40 -10.44 11.30 3.65
N ASP A 41 -11.50 12.12 3.61
CA ASP A 41 -12.87 11.64 3.34
C ASP A 41 -12.98 10.93 1.98
N ARG A 42 -12.29 11.44 0.95
CA ARG A 42 -12.29 10.84 -0.39
C ARG A 42 -11.45 9.57 -0.45
N ILE A 43 -10.40 9.48 0.37
CA ILE A 43 -9.60 8.25 0.52
C ILE A 43 -10.47 7.18 1.19
N ASP A 44 -11.18 7.50 2.26
CA ASP A 44 -12.05 6.57 2.96
C ASP A 44 -13.18 6.06 2.03
N GLU A 45 -13.79 6.95 1.23
CA GLU A 45 -14.78 6.59 0.22
C GLU A 45 -14.22 5.62 -0.83
N VAL A 46 -13.03 5.90 -1.38
CA VAL A 46 -12.39 5.04 -2.40
C VAL A 46 -11.95 3.70 -1.83
N LEU A 47 -11.51 3.67 -0.57
CA LEU A 47 -11.09 2.46 0.11
C LEU A 47 -12.25 1.69 0.74
N GLU A 48 -13.49 2.18 0.59
CA GLU A 48 -14.69 1.62 1.22
C GLU A 48 -14.52 1.43 2.73
N VAL A 49 -13.77 2.34 3.38
CA VAL A 49 -13.61 2.37 4.84
C VAL A 49 -14.85 3.04 5.41
N ASP A 50 -15.78 2.25 5.93
CA ASP A 50 -16.98 2.75 6.60
C ASP A 50 -16.62 3.60 7.84
N GLY A 51 -16.41 4.90 7.64
CA GLY A 51 -16.64 5.96 8.64
C GLY A 51 -15.97 5.81 10.01
N GLU A 52 -14.75 5.29 10.13
CA GLU A 52 -13.97 5.36 11.38
C GLU A 52 -13.36 6.75 11.63
N SER A 53 -14.06 7.82 11.26
CA SER A 53 -13.76 9.21 11.69
C SER A 53 -14.05 9.46 13.19
N GLY A 54 -14.00 8.42 14.03
CA GLY A 54 -14.17 8.46 15.48
C GLY A 54 -12.87 8.31 16.29
N GLY A 55 -11.70 8.50 15.66
CA GLY A 55 -10.40 8.15 16.25
C GLY A 55 -9.38 9.28 16.39
N ARG A 56 -9.78 10.56 16.35
CA ARG A 56 -8.90 11.64 16.84
C ARG A 56 -8.76 11.49 18.36
N GLY A 57 -7.81 10.67 18.78
CA GLY A 57 -7.42 10.49 20.17
C GLY A 57 -7.44 9.04 20.63
N ARG A 58 -6.48 8.21 20.20
CA ARG A 58 -5.99 7.16 21.09
C ARG A 58 -5.23 7.90 22.21
N PRO A 59 -5.65 7.84 23.49
CA PRO A 59 -4.83 8.36 24.56
C PRO A 59 -3.50 7.61 24.53
N VAL A 60 -2.39 8.35 24.45
CA VAL A 60 -1.06 7.78 24.71
C VAL A 60 -1.08 7.32 26.16
N PRO A 61 -0.83 6.02 26.45
CA PRO A 61 -0.73 5.57 27.83
C PRO A 61 0.42 6.33 28.51
N PRO A 62 0.26 6.81 29.76
CA PRO A 62 1.34 7.49 30.45
C PRO A 62 2.55 6.55 30.54
N ALA A 63 3.73 7.10 30.24
CA ALA A 63 5.00 6.39 30.33
C ALA A 63 5.23 5.90 31.77
N PRO A 64 5.85 4.72 31.96
CA PRO A 64 6.14 4.17 33.29
C PRO A 64 7.08 5.06 34.10
#